data_AF-A0A7K4IM72-F1
#
_entry.id   AF-A0A7K4IM72-F1
#
_cell.length_a   1.000
_cell.length_b   1.000
_cell.length_c   1.000
_cell.angle_alpha   90.00
_cell.angle_beta   90.00
_cell.angle_gamma   90.00
#
_symmetry.space_group_name_H-M   'P 1'
#
loop_
_entity.id
_entity.type
_entity.pdbx_description
1 polymer ?
#
loop_
_entity_poly.entity_id
_entity_poly.type
_entity_poly.pdbx_seq_one_letter_code
_entity_poly.pdbx_strand_id
1 'polypeptide(L)'
;MKKARFALSILVLLLAIVSVQQVNLPTVKASPLHLGNLVLNGNNVTIIEGYYDINGSMIVEENATLILRNAYVNFTQSADRQFNLTLRNPADGNPRLIVENATVDANGCDFFMSLYGNSTGSIEMLNTVGSIWLRTLDDASVSVSDSFVYFIHAFGTSNFDLSNSMSYATHIYEDASFEAHNCTINILSGHDDVDVYVSNCTISGYIAIYASSTNCTIDELKPGYFGYWDFRLNCSVTVTVGGEAPNFTVVDSHVDLWSLSLENNSNATISNSSLDFIFIYDSTIVSAYNLTVTYAIRSYQNSRFYAYNSSTNYAYSYDNSEMWVINSMANYGENQDQSRTYICWYLDAHVVDMNSDDVPYANVTANYQNGTVAYSYLADAVGWAKFILVQLMTNNTSVYPYGDYTVIATYASHSANATIDMTENKQVTLMLEDFVIPEFSQFFIISLLIITTLLAITYKRKHLLHTKN
;
A
#
# COMPACT_ATOMS: atom_id res chain seq x y z
N MET A 1 58.47 9.46 -13.27
CA MET A 1 57.68 10.69 -12.99
C MET A 1 56.31 10.46 -12.33
N LYS A 2 55.50 9.44 -12.69
CA LYS A 2 54.17 9.22 -12.08
C LYS A 2 54.19 8.88 -10.57
N LYS A 3 55.16 8.08 -10.11
CA LYS A 3 55.29 7.70 -8.68
C LYS A 3 55.66 8.88 -7.76
N ALA A 4 56.44 9.85 -8.25
CA ALA A 4 56.83 11.02 -7.48
C ALA A 4 55.67 12.01 -7.30
N ARG A 5 54.77 12.13 -8.28
CA ARG A 5 53.56 12.96 -8.16
C ARG A 5 52.57 12.38 -7.15
N PHE A 6 52.41 11.06 -7.12
CA PHE A 6 51.55 10.39 -6.14
C PHE A 6 52.06 10.54 -4.69
N ALA A 7 53.37 10.36 -4.47
CA ALA A 7 53.98 10.58 -3.16
C ALA A 7 53.88 12.05 -2.70
N LEU A 8 54.02 13.01 -3.62
CA LEU A 8 53.87 14.43 -3.31
C LEU A 8 52.41 14.78 -2.95
N SER A 9 51.42 14.22 -3.64
CA SER A 9 50.00 14.41 -3.30
C SER A 9 49.64 13.83 -1.92
N ILE A 10 50.15 12.64 -1.58
CA ILE A 10 49.96 12.05 -0.25
C ILE A 10 50.66 12.90 0.83
N LEU A 11 51.86 13.42 0.56
CA LEU A 11 52.59 14.26 1.50
C LEU A 11 51.88 15.62 1.72
N VAL A 12 51.33 16.22 0.67
CA VAL A 12 50.53 17.46 0.77
C VAL A 12 49.23 17.21 1.54
N LEU A 13 48.58 16.06 1.33
CA LEU A 13 47.40 15.67 2.10
C LEU A 13 47.74 15.45 3.59
N LEU A 14 48.83 14.75 3.88
CA LEU A 14 49.31 14.53 5.25
C LEU A 14 49.77 15.85 5.92
N LEU A 15 50.43 16.74 5.18
CA LEU A 15 50.80 18.06 5.69
C LEU A 15 49.58 18.95 5.94
N ALA A 16 48.53 18.86 5.11
CA ALA A 16 47.26 19.54 5.34
C ALA A 16 46.54 19.01 6.59
N ILE A 17 46.61 17.69 6.85
CA ILE A 17 46.06 17.07 8.06
C ILE A 17 46.85 17.49 9.32
N VAL A 18 48.19 17.60 9.24
CA VAL A 18 49.05 18.00 10.37
C VAL A 18 49.03 19.52 10.62
N SER A 19 48.64 20.33 9.62
CA SER A 19 48.51 21.79 9.75
C SER A 19 47.09 22.26 10.08
N VAL A 20 46.17 21.33 10.39
CA VAL A 20 45.00 21.64 11.22
C VAL A 20 45.54 22.01 12.59
N GLN A 21 45.80 23.31 12.78
CA GLN A 21 46.11 23.91 14.07
C GLN A 21 45.12 23.36 15.11
N GLN A 22 45.57 23.14 16.35
CA GLN A 22 44.66 23.01 17.49
C GLN A 22 43.81 24.28 17.54
N VAL A 23 42.71 24.29 16.79
CA VAL A 23 41.66 25.28 16.93
C VAL A 23 41.14 25.02 18.33
N ASN A 24 41.32 25.99 19.22
CA ASN A 24 40.68 25.97 20.53
C ASN A 24 39.17 26.03 20.26
N LEU A 25 38.58 24.85 20.08
CA LEU A 25 37.15 24.71 19.93
C LEU A 25 36.53 25.17 21.24
N PRO A 26 35.60 26.15 21.22
CA PRO A 26 34.92 26.56 22.43
C PRO A 26 34.11 25.37 22.95
N THR A 27 34.67 24.67 23.93
CA THR A 27 33.93 23.67 24.70
C THR A 27 33.01 24.42 25.64
N VAL A 28 31.71 24.33 25.42
CA VAL A 28 30.73 24.88 26.35
C VAL A 28 30.66 23.93 27.53
N LYS A 29 31.33 24.29 28.64
CA LYS A 29 31.18 23.55 29.90
C LYS A 29 29.73 23.65 30.38
N ALA A 30 29.20 22.53 30.88
CA ALA A 30 27.90 22.42 31.54
C ALA A 30 27.63 23.63 32.46
N SER A 31 26.76 24.53 32.01
CA SER A 31 26.19 25.62 32.79
C SER A 31 24.91 25.11 33.45
N PRO A 32 24.52 25.57 34.65
CA PRO A 32 23.36 25.03 35.36
C PRO A 32 22.01 25.19 34.64
N LEU A 33 21.92 26.02 33.59
CA LEU A 33 20.81 26.11 32.65
C LEU A 33 21.17 27.11 31.54
N HIS A 34 21.04 26.76 30.26
CA HIS A 34 21.12 27.72 29.16
C HIS A 34 19.76 28.40 28.96
N LEU A 35 19.69 29.72 29.10
CA LEU A 35 18.45 30.48 28.95
C LEU A 35 18.34 31.05 27.53
N GLY A 36 17.25 30.75 26.85
CA GLY A 36 16.99 31.18 25.48
C GLY A 36 17.62 30.26 24.43
N ASN A 37 17.61 30.70 23.18
CA ASN A 37 18.09 29.86 22.08
C ASN A 37 19.62 29.79 22.04
N LEU A 38 20.15 28.64 21.65
CA LEU A 38 21.53 28.47 21.23
C LEU A 38 21.57 28.61 19.70
N VAL A 39 22.14 29.70 19.19
CA VAL A 39 22.24 29.95 17.74
C VAL A 39 23.69 29.84 17.29
N LEU A 40 23.96 28.91 16.38
CA LEU A 40 25.26 28.69 15.75
C LEU A 40 25.16 29.13 14.29
N ASN A 41 26.11 29.94 13.82
CA ASN A 41 26.16 30.45 12.44
C ASN A 41 27.61 30.51 11.93
N GLY A 42 27.80 30.95 10.68
CA GLY A 42 29.11 31.03 10.04
C GLY A 42 29.75 29.65 9.89
N ASN A 43 31.01 29.56 10.29
CA ASN A 43 31.78 28.31 10.32
C ASN A 43 31.97 27.78 11.77
N ASN A 44 31.09 28.18 12.69
CA ASN A 44 31.25 27.86 14.10
C ASN A 44 31.04 26.37 14.33
N VAL A 45 31.97 25.74 15.06
CA VAL A 45 31.85 24.37 15.54
C VAL A 45 31.66 24.43 17.05
N THR A 46 30.56 23.88 17.55
CA THR A 46 30.26 23.84 18.98
C THR A 46 30.09 22.40 19.42
N ILE A 47 30.80 22.04 20.50
CA ILE A 47 30.72 20.72 21.12
C ILE A 47 30.00 20.88 22.46
N ILE A 48 28.93 20.11 22.65
CA ILE A 48 28.25 19.92 23.92
C ILE A 48 28.66 18.54 24.44
N GLU A 49 29.22 18.52 25.65
CA GLU A 49 29.62 17.29 26.35
C GLU A 49 29.04 17.29 27.78
N GLY A 50 28.68 16.10 28.26
CA GLY A 50 28.07 15.94 29.58
C GLY A 50 26.63 16.46 29.63
N TYR A 51 26.23 16.95 30.80
CA TYR A 51 24.85 17.36 31.05
C TYR A 51 24.62 18.81 30.61
N TYR A 52 23.59 19.05 29.80
CA TYR A 52 23.27 20.36 29.25
C TYR A 52 21.75 20.61 29.27
N ASP A 53 21.28 21.40 30.24
CA ASP A 53 19.91 21.89 30.26
C ASP A 53 19.77 23.13 29.39
N ILE A 54 18.72 23.19 28.56
CA ILE A 54 18.37 24.36 27.76
C ILE A 54 16.89 24.69 27.86
N ASN A 55 16.60 25.97 28.12
CA ASN A 55 15.26 26.56 28.07
C ASN A 55 15.13 27.41 26.80
N GLY A 56 15.15 26.73 25.65
CA GLY A 56 15.15 27.34 24.32
C GLY A 56 15.46 26.33 23.22
N SER A 57 15.44 26.79 21.98
CA SER A 57 15.81 25.98 20.80
C SER A 57 17.32 25.96 20.56
N MET A 58 17.80 24.93 19.87
CA MET A 58 19.11 24.92 19.23
C MET A 58 18.95 25.18 17.73
N ILE A 59 19.63 26.18 17.18
CA ILE A 59 19.51 26.59 15.78
C ILE A 59 20.91 26.61 15.17
N VAL A 60 21.13 25.82 14.12
CA VAL A 60 22.39 25.73 13.39
C VAL A 60 22.13 26.27 11.97
N GLU A 61 22.88 27.30 11.59
CA GLU A 61 22.70 28.02 10.33
C GLU A 61 23.99 28.05 9.52
N GLU A 62 23.87 28.35 8.22
CA GLU A 62 24.99 28.56 7.29
C GLU A 62 25.90 27.32 7.17
N ASN A 63 27.14 27.36 7.66
CA ASN A 63 28.10 26.25 7.63
C ASN A 63 28.50 25.81 9.05
N ALA A 64 27.68 26.14 10.05
CA ALA A 64 27.96 25.81 11.43
C ALA A 64 27.78 24.30 11.69
N THR A 65 28.46 23.79 12.70
CA THR A 65 28.40 22.38 13.12
C THR A 65 28.09 22.30 14.61
N LEU A 66 27.06 21.55 14.97
CA LEU A 66 26.76 21.15 16.34
C LEU A 66 27.21 19.70 16.55
N ILE A 67 28.02 19.47 17.59
CA ILE A 67 28.47 18.14 18.00
C ILE A 67 27.93 17.84 19.39
N LEU A 68 27.12 16.80 19.52
CA LEU A 68 26.64 16.25 20.79
C LEU A 68 27.44 14.99 21.10
N ARG A 69 28.43 15.09 22.00
CA ARG A 69 29.33 13.97 22.31
C ARG A 69 29.24 13.61 23.78
N ASN A 70 28.87 12.35 24.08
CA ASN A 70 28.66 11.90 25.46
C ASN A 70 27.76 12.88 26.24
N ALA A 71 26.70 13.35 25.58
CA ALA A 71 25.89 14.45 26.04
C ALA A 71 24.52 13.98 26.53
N TYR A 72 24.02 14.59 27.59
CA TYR A 72 22.61 14.53 27.97
C TYR A 72 22.04 15.93 27.77
N VAL A 73 21.30 16.14 26.69
CA VAL A 73 20.69 17.43 26.34
C VAL A 73 19.23 17.39 26.78
N ASN A 74 18.91 18.21 27.76
CA ASN A 74 17.57 18.31 28.31
C ASN A 74 16.91 19.63 27.89
N PHE A 75 15.89 19.53 27.04
CA PHE A 75 15.05 20.67 26.69
C PHE A 75 13.99 20.84 27.77
N THR A 76 14.08 21.90 28.58
CA THR A 76 13.20 22.17 29.73
C THR A 76 11.80 22.66 29.32
N GLN A 77 11.29 22.20 28.18
CA GLN A 77 9.95 22.53 27.71
C GLN A 77 8.87 21.90 28.59
N SER A 78 7.71 22.56 28.65
CA SER A 78 6.53 22.13 29.42
C SER A 78 5.29 21.92 28.55
N ALA A 79 5.43 22.08 27.23
CA ALA A 79 4.39 21.85 26.26
C ALA A 79 5.01 21.27 24.98
N ASP A 80 4.19 20.53 24.23
CA ASP A 80 4.55 19.96 22.94
C ASP A 80 5.08 21.03 21.98
N ARG A 81 6.24 20.75 21.38
CA ARG A 81 6.86 21.57 20.32
C ARG A 81 7.16 23.01 20.75
N GLN A 82 7.32 23.26 22.06
CA GLN A 82 7.71 24.57 22.56
C GLN A 82 9.12 24.95 22.07
N PHE A 83 10.05 23.99 22.06
CA PHE A 83 11.41 24.14 21.55
C PHE A 83 11.70 23.11 20.45
N ASN A 84 12.81 23.31 19.76
CA ASN A 84 13.27 22.42 18.69
C ASN A 84 14.79 22.48 18.51
N LEU A 85 15.33 21.54 17.75
CA LEU A 85 16.66 21.58 17.17
C LEU A 85 16.50 21.72 15.66
N THR A 86 17.03 22.80 15.08
CA THR A 86 16.82 23.12 13.66
C THR A 86 18.15 23.41 12.95
N LEU A 87 18.38 22.75 11.82
CA LEU A 87 19.47 23.01 10.88
C LEU A 87 18.87 23.65 9.62
N ARG A 88 19.19 24.93 9.33
CA ARG A 88 18.53 25.70 8.26
C ARG A 88 19.42 26.78 7.64
N ASN A 89 18.86 27.51 6.66
CA ASN A 89 19.51 28.64 5.99
C ASN A 89 20.93 28.32 5.45
N PRO A 90 21.05 27.33 4.55
CA PRO A 90 22.35 26.89 4.05
C PRO A 90 22.96 27.81 2.98
N ALA A 91 22.61 29.11 2.94
CA ALA A 91 22.71 29.95 1.75
C ALA A 91 24.10 30.04 1.07
N ASP A 92 25.18 29.63 1.73
CA ASP A 92 26.50 29.35 1.13
C ASP A 92 27.28 28.27 1.94
N GLY A 93 26.57 27.38 2.63
CA GLY A 93 27.13 26.46 3.62
C GLY A 93 26.48 25.08 3.65
N ASN A 94 26.80 24.32 4.68
CA ASN A 94 26.18 23.02 4.99
C ASN A 94 26.09 22.91 6.52
N PRO A 95 24.94 23.25 7.14
CA PRO A 95 24.72 23.09 8.56
C PRO A 95 24.83 21.60 8.92
N ARG A 96 25.59 21.28 9.98
CA ARG A 96 25.87 19.88 10.34
C ARG A 96 25.48 19.55 11.77
N LEU A 97 24.87 18.38 11.93
CA LEU A 97 24.64 17.75 13.23
C LEU A 97 25.50 16.49 13.31
N ILE A 98 26.32 16.40 14.35
CA ILE A 98 27.07 15.19 14.69
C ILE A 98 26.63 14.76 16.08
N VAL A 99 26.15 13.53 16.21
CA VAL A 99 25.81 12.93 17.51
C VAL A 99 26.66 11.70 17.70
N GLU A 100 27.39 11.67 18.82
CA GLU A 100 28.27 10.58 19.22
C GLU A 100 27.90 10.18 20.66
N ASN A 101 27.03 9.18 20.83
CA ASN A 101 26.56 8.74 22.15
C ASN A 101 25.90 9.87 22.94
N ALA A 102 24.66 10.22 22.59
CA ALA A 102 23.93 11.27 23.30
C ALA A 102 22.52 10.84 23.67
N THR A 103 21.98 11.47 24.70
CA THR A 103 20.55 11.42 25.02
C THR A 103 19.95 12.80 24.78
N VAL A 104 18.86 12.86 24.02
CA VAL A 104 18.03 14.06 23.90
C VAL A 104 16.73 13.80 24.65
N ASP A 105 16.44 14.65 25.62
CA ASP A 105 15.25 14.59 26.47
C ASP A 105 14.40 15.84 26.28
N ALA A 106 13.12 15.62 26.02
CA ALA A 106 12.11 16.63 25.79
C ALA A 106 11.09 16.74 26.94
N ASN A 107 11.43 16.20 28.12
CA ASN A 107 10.59 16.12 29.31
C ASN A 107 9.21 15.48 29.06
N GLY A 108 9.18 14.48 28.18
CA GLY A 108 7.97 13.75 27.80
C GLY A 108 7.03 14.50 26.83
N CYS A 109 7.42 15.69 26.35
CA CYS A 109 6.68 16.43 25.32
C CYS A 109 7.17 16.06 23.90
N ASP A 110 6.35 16.33 22.88
CA ASP A 110 6.76 16.25 21.47
C ASP A 110 7.93 17.21 21.20
N PHE A 111 8.94 16.74 20.46
CA PHE A 111 10.11 17.56 20.08
C PHE A 111 10.56 17.29 18.64
N PHE A 112 10.96 18.34 17.93
CA PHE A 112 11.41 18.25 16.53
C PHE A 112 12.92 18.49 16.42
N MET A 113 13.59 17.57 15.74
CA MET A 113 14.93 17.73 15.18
C MET A 113 14.78 17.81 13.67
N SER A 114 14.91 19.01 13.10
CA SER A 114 14.64 19.24 11.68
C SER A 114 15.89 19.67 10.92
N LEU A 115 16.16 19.02 9.79
CA LEU A 115 17.22 19.36 8.84
C LEU A 115 16.60 19.83 7.52
N TYR A 116 16.96 21.04 7.08
CA TYR A 116 16.42 21.68 5.88
C TYR A 116 17.50 21.92 4.82
N GLY A 117 17.10 21.97 3.55
CA GLY A 117 18.02 22.21 2.43
C GLY A 117 19.17 21.21 2.44
N ASN A 118 20.38 21.61 2.07
CA ASN A 118 21.55 20.72 2.00
C ASN A 118 22.19 20.34 3.37
N SER A 119 21.45 20.46 4.48
CA SER A 119 21.96 20.16 5.82
C SER A 119 22.31 18.68 5.97
N THR A 120 23.33 18.38 6.78
CA THR A 120 23.79 17.00 7.00
C THR A 120 23.73 16.55 8.46
N GLY A 121 23.40 15.27 8.69
CA GLY A 121 23.37 14.65 10.00
C GLY A 121 24.14 13.33 10.04
N SER A 122 25.03 13.16 11.02
CA SER A 122 25.67 11.88 11.35
C SER A 122 25.36 11.56 12.80
N ILE A 123 24.48 10.59 13.03
CA ILE A 123 23.90 10.32 14.35
C ILE A 123 24.23 8.89 14.75
N GLU A 124 25.07 8.72 15.77
CA GLU A 124 25.49 7.42 16.29
C GLU A 124 25.16 7.33 17.78
N MET A 125 24.58 6.20 18.21
CA MET A 125 24.21 5.95 19.61
C MET A 125 23.34 7.05 20.21
N LEU A 126 22.38 7.58 19.44
CA LEU A 126 21.38 8.51 19.94
C LEU A 126 20.27 7.73 20.67
N ASN A 127 19.98 8.17 21.88
CA ASN A 127 18.80 7.76 22.61
C ASN A 127 17.83 8.94 22.77
N THR A 128 16.57 8.75 22.40
CA THR A 128 15.53 9.78 22.55
C THR A 128 14.61 9.45 23.72
N VAL A 129 14.41 10.39 24.64
CA VAL A 129 13.44 10.27 25.74
C VAL A 129 12.19 11.09 25.39
N GLY A 130 11.07 10.38 25.18
CA GLY A 130 9.81 10.96 24.72
C GLY A 130 9.60 10.86 23.21
N SER A 131 8.61 11.60 22.71
CA SER A 131 8.21 11.61 21.29
C SER A 131 9.09 12.56 20.48
N ILE A 132 10.29 12.12 20.13
CA ILE A 132 11.20 12.90 19.29
C ILE A 132 11.01 12.54 17.81
N TRP A 133 10.81 13.57 16.99
CA TRP A 133 10.65 13.46 15.55
C TRP A 133 11.90 14.00 14.86
N LEU A 134 12.61 13.12 14.17
CA LEU A 134 13.71 13.48 13.29
C LEU A 134 13.15 13.70 11.88
N ARG A 135 13.29 14.92 11.36
CA ARG A 135 12.74 15.34 10.08
C ARG A 135 13.85 15.75 9.12
N THR A 136 13.86 15.19 7.93
CA THR A 136 14.69 15.63 6.80
C THR A 136 13.77 16.23 5.74
N LEU A 137 14.12 17.41 5.25
CA LEU A 137 13.34 18.16 4.27
C LEU A 137 14.25 18.68 3.17
N ASP A 138 13.72 18.81 1.96
CA ASP A 138 14.44 19.24 0.76
C ASP A 138 15.67 18.35 0.52
N ASP A 139 16.83 18.91 0.16
CA ASP A 139 18.06 18.15 -0.14
C ASP A 139 18.84 17.64 1.11
N ALA A 140 18.18 17.45 2.25
CA ALA A 140 18.86 17.10 3.50
C ALA A 140 19.36 15.64 3.47
N SER A 141 20.49 15.36 4.11
CA SER A 141 21.05 14.00 4.18
C SER A 141 21.40 13.60 5.61
N VAL A 142 20.86 12.49 6.09
CA VAL A 142 21.07 12.00 7.46
C VAL A 142 21.43 10.52 7.45
N SER A 143 22.46 10.16 8.19
CA SER A 143 22.79 8.78 8.55
C SER A 143 22.60 8.58 10.05
N VAL A 144 21.84 7.57 10.44
CA VAL A 144 21.59 7.15 11.82
C VAL A 144 22.07 5.72 12.04
N SER A 145 22.89 5.50 13.05
CA SER A 145 23.37 4.16 13.43
C SER A 145 23.29 3.88 14.93
N ASP A 146 23.07 2.62 15.29
CA ASP A 146 23.08 2.12 16.68
C ASP A 146 22.20 2.95 17.63
N SER A 147 21.08 3.47 17.11
CA SER A 147 20.26 4.48 17.78
C SER A 147 18.82 4.02 17.96
N PHE A 148 18.12 4.68 18.86
CA PHE A 148 16.66 4.63 18.97
C PHE A 148 16.08 5.99 18.60
N VAL A 149 15.29 6.04 17.52
CA VAL A 149 14.62 7.27 17.05
C VAL A 149 13.12 7.00 16.97
N TYR A 150 12.34 7.71 17.79
CA TYR A 150 10.91 7.43 17.90
C TYR A 150 10.15 7.66 16.59
N PHE A 151 10.16 8.88 16.03
CA PHE A 151 9.59 9.18 14.71
C PHE A 151 10.65 9.63 13.71
N ILE A 152 10.61 9.10 12.49
CA ILE A 152 11.42 9.53 11.35
C ILE A 152 10.48 10.02 10.25
N HIS A 153 10.73 11.22 9.74
CA HIS A 153 10.04 11.76 8.57
C HIS A 153 11.05 12.24 7.54
N ALA A 154 10.94 11.75 6.31
CA ALA A 154 11.71 12.25 5.18
C ALA A 154 10.79 12.84 4.13
N PHE A 155 11.08 14.05 3.66
CA PHE A 155 10.30 14.81 2.69
C PHE A 155 11.20 15.35 1.56
N GLY A 156 10.60 15.89 0.50
CA GLY A 156 11.31 16.49 -0.62
C GLY A 156 12.25 15.52 -1.28
N THR A 157 13.48 15.95 -1.55
CA THR A 157 14.56 15.17 -2.17
C THR A 157 15.55 14.62 -1.13
N SER A 158 15.10 14.45 0.11
CA SER A 158 16.01 14.12 1.22
C SER A 158 16.47 12.68 1.17
N ASN A 159 17.64 12.40 1.76
CA ASN A 159 18.22 11.06 1.85
C ASN A 159 18.38 10.68 3.31
N PHE A 160 17.86 9.51 3.69
CA PHE A 160 17.89 9.05 5.08
C PHE A 160 18.37 7.60 5.16
N ASP A 161 19.50 7.39 5.82
CA ASP A 161 20.07 6.06 6.06
C ASP A 161 19.89 5.67 7.54
N LEU A 162 19.32 4.50 7.80
CA LEU A 162 19.10 3.94 9.14
C LEU A 162 19.77 2.57 9.26
N SER A 163 20.72 2.40 10.17
CA SER A 163 21.44 1.13 10.34
C SER A 163 21.54 0.67 11.79
N ASN A 164 21.44 -0.64 12.04
CA ASN A 164 21.56 -1.23 13.39
C ASN A 164 20.69 -0.53 14.45
N SER A 165 19.53 -0.02 14.03
CA SER A 165 18.76 0.93 14.82
C SER A 165 17.32 0.46 15.01
N MET A 166 16.61 1.18 15.88
CA MET A 166 15.19 0.96 16.11
C MET A 166 14.41 2.25 15.85
N SER A 167 13.26 2.12 15.18
CA SER A 167 12.31 3.21 15.03
C SER A 167 10.88 2.76 15.31
N TYR A 168 10.09 3.62 15.96
CA TYR A 168 8.67 3.33 16.19
C TYR A 168 7.85 3.60 14.93
N ALA A 169 8.02 4.74 14.28
CA ALA A 169 7.36 5.00 13.01
C ALA A 169 8.23 5.83 12.08
N THR A 170 8.30 5.40 10.83
CA THR A 170 9.07 5.99 9.75
C THR A 170 8.14 6.28 8.58
N HIS A 171 8.06 7.55 8.18
CA HIS A 171 7.17 8.02 7.13
C HIS A 171 7.97 8.77 6.07
N ILE A 172 7.93 8.28 4.83
CA ILE A 172 8.70 8.83 3.70
C ILE A 172 7.71 9.41 2.70
N TYR A 173 7.95 10.64 2.25
CA TYR A 173 7.04 11.42 1.40
C TYR A 173 7.75 12.02 0.19
N GLU A 174 6.98 12.37 -0.85
CA GLU A 174 7.44 13.09 -2.04
C GLU A 174 8.53 12.30 -2.82
N ASP A 175 9.70 12.89 -3.07
CA ASP A 175 10.82 12.29 -3.83
C ASP A 175 11.95 11.81 -2.91
N ALA A 176 11.65 11.53 -1.63
CA ALA A 176 12.66 11.22 -0.63
C ALA A 176 13.16 9.77 -0.77
N SER A 177 14.42 9.57 -0.41
CA SER A 177 15.07 8.26 -0.35
C SER A 177 15.29 7.82 1.09
N PHE A 178 14.95 6.57 1.39
CA PHE A 178 15.15 5.95 2.69
C PHE A 178 15.77 4.56 2.55
N GLU A 179 16.93 4.37 3.16
CA GLU A 179 17.59 3.07 3.26
C GLU A 179 17.62 2.59 4.71
N ALA A 180 17.20 1.36 4.97
CA ALA A 180 17.34 0.71 6.27
C ALA A 180 18.11 -0.61 6.19
N HIS A 181 19.04 -0.83 7.11
CA HIS A 181 19.81 -2.07 7.21
C HIS A 181 19.94 -2.57 8.65
N ASN A 182 19.56 -3.83 8.89
CA ASN A 182 19.66 -4.45 10.22
C ASN A 182 18.89 -3.69 11.31
N CYS A 183 17.67 -3.27 10.98
CA CYS A 183 16.83 -2.44 11.84
C CYS A 183 15.58 -3.16 12.32
N THR A 184 15.01 -2.68 13.43
CA THR A 184 13.61 -2.99 13.81
C THR A 184 12.77 -1.73 13.66
N ILE A 185 11.79 -1.75 12.77
CA ILE A 185 10.91 -0.62 12.50
C ILE A 185 9.49 -1.08 12.80
N ASN A 186 8.75 -0.37 13.66
CA ASN A 186 7.39 -0.79 13.95
C ASN A 186 6.42 -0.40 12.82
N ILE A 187 6.38 0.87 12.41
CA ILE A 187 5.58 1.34 11.27
C ILE A 187 6.49 1.92 10.21
N LEU A 188 6.33 1.48 8.96
CA LEU A 188 7.03 2.05 7.81
C LEU A 188 6.02 2.41 6.73
N SER A 189 5.97 3.67 6.31
CA SER A 189 5.14 4.09 5.18
C SER A 189 5.92 4.85 4.11
N GLY A 190 5.55 4.58 2.86
CA GLY A 190 6.03 5.30 1.69
C GLY A 190 4.84 5.92 0.94
N HIS A 191 4.95 7.22 0.68
CA HIS A 191 3.97 8.02 -0.06
C HIS A 191 4.56 8.52 -1.37
N ASP A 192 3.70 8.73 -2.36
CA ASP A 192 4.08 9.38 -3.63
C ASP A 192 5.18 8.59 -4.37
N ASP A 193 6.23 9.23 -4.89
CA ASP A 193 7.28 8.64 -5.73
C ASP A 193 8.58 8.33 -4.98
N VAL A 194 8.49 8.09 -3.66
CA VAL A 194 9.65 7.81 -2.79
C VAL A 194 10.41 6.53 -3.17
N ASP A 195 11.71 6.52 -2.86
CA ASP A 195 12.58 5.34 -2.94
C ASP A 195 12.80 4.76 -1.53
N VAL A 196 12.27 3.57 -1.25
CA VAL A 196 12.40 2.91 0.05
C VAL A 196 13.09 1.56 -0.14
N TYR A 197 14.25 1.39 0.49
CA TYR A 197 15.00 0.14 0.49
C TYR A 197 15.24 -0.36 1.90
N VAL A 198 14.71 -1.53 2.25
CA VAL A 198 14.94 -2.15 3.56
C VAL A 198 15.60 -3.51 3.42
N SER A 199 16.64 -3.77 4.21
CA SER A 199 17.40 -5.01 4.16
C SER A 199 17.76 -5.58 5.52
N ASN A 200 17.60 -6.88 5.72
CA ASN A 200 17.85 -7.54 7.02
C ASN A 200 17.09 -6.90 8.18
N CYS A 201 15.89 -6.39 7.93
CA CYS A 201 15.07 -5.68 8.91
C CYS A 201 13.94 -6.56 9.45
N THR A 202 13.40 -6.16 10.60
CA THR A 202 12.11 -6.64 11.10
C THR A 202 11.13 -5.48 11.12
N ILE A 203 10.04 -5.59 10.37
CA ILE A 203 8.93 -4.65 10.40
C ILE A 203 7.81 -5.23 11.27
N SER A 204 7.79 -4.86 12.56
CA SER A 204 6.98 -5.54 13.59
C SER A 204 5.52 -5.07 13.67
N GLY A 205 5.19 -3.95 13.04
CA GLY A 205 3.83 -3.46 12.88
C GLY A 205 3.39 -3.73 11.46
N TYR A 206 3.38 -2.69 10.62
CA TYR A 206 3.00 -2.82 9.22
C TYR A 206 3.86 -1.97 8.28
N ILE A 207 3.93 -2.41 7.03
CA ILE A 207 4.30 -1.56 5.90
C ILE A 207 3.01 -0.95 5.32
N ALA A 208 2.95 0.37 5.15
CA ALA A 208 1.85 1.06 4.48
C ALA A 208 2.31 1.72 3.18
N ILE A 209 1.66 1.34 2.08
CA ILE A 209 1.98 1.81 0.73
C ILE A 209 0.88 2.76 0.28
N TYR A 210 1.24 3.98 -0.08
CA TYR A 210 0.31 4.98 -0.60
C TYR A 210 0.64 5.24 -2.06
N ALA A 211 -0.29 4.89 -2.96
CA ALA A 211 -0.11 5.06 -4.40
C ALA A 211 -1.30 5.80 -5.01
N SER A 212 -1.04 6.65 -5.99
CA SER A 212 -2.04 7.54 -6.59
C SER A 212 -2.08 7.40 -8.11
N SER A 213 -3.29 7.37 -8.68
CA SER A 213 -3.52 7.17 -10.11
C SER A 213 -2.75 5.98 -10.72
N THR A 214 -2.78 4.83 -10.05
CA THR A 214 -2.05 3.60 -10.46
C THR A 214 -2.98 2.49 -10.93
N ASN A 215 -2.53 1.65 -11.88
CA ASN A 215 -3.13 0.33 -12.07
C ASN A 215 -2.16 -0.74 -11.58
N CYS A 216 -2.62 -1.65 -10.70
CA CYS A 216 -1.77 -2.70 -10.14
C CYS A 216 -2.52 -4.02 -9.94
N THR A 217 -1.77 -5.11 -9.85
CA THR A 217 -2.28 -6.44 -9.51
C THR A 217 -1.44 -7.01 -8.37
N ILE A 218 -2.06 -7.21 -7.22
CA ILE A 218 -1.40 -7.69 -6.00
C ILE A 218 -1.87 -9.12 -5.77
N ASP A 219 -0.96 -10.08 -5.85
CA ASP A 219 -1.27 -11.50 -5.63
C ASP A 219 -0.37 -12.09 -4.56
N GLU A 220 -0.95 -12.94 -3.71
CA GLU A 220 -0.27 -13.68 -2.66
C GLU A 220 0.53 -12.83 -1.64
N LEU A 221 0.20 -11.54 -1.46
CA LEU A 221 0.86 -10.68 -0.49
C LEU A 221 0.38 -11.03 0.93
N LYS A 222 1.27 -11.57 1.77
CA LYS A 222 0.96 -12.04 3.13
C LYS A 222 2.10 -11.67 4.10
N PRO A 223 1.83 -11.56 5.41
CA PRO A 223 2.88 -11.50 6.42
C PRO A 223 3.90 -12.63 6.29
N GLY A 224 5.17 -12.33 6.59
CA GLY A 224 6.23 -13.34 6.58
C GLY A 224 7.62 -12.79 6.30
N TYR A 225 8.52 -13.72 5.99
CA TYR A 225 9.88 -13.40 5.57
C TYR A 225 9.97 -13.26 4.04
N PHE A 226 10.62 -12.19 3.59
CA PHE A 226 10.82 -11.88 2.18
C PHE A 226 12.31 -11.84 1.90
N GLY A 227 12.81 -12.79 1.08
CA GLY A 227 14.18 -12.72 0.56
C GLY A 227 14.33 -11.56 -0.42
N TYR A 228 13.30 -11.32 -1.24
CA TYR A 228 13.19 -10.15 -2.09
C TYR A 228 11.71 -9.88 -2.40
N TRP A 229 11.29 -8.63 -2.30
CA TRP A 229 9.99 -8.15 -2.75
C TRP A 229 10.10 -6.68 -3.12
N ASP A 230 9.44 -6.28 -4.20
CA ASP A 230 9.41 -4.91 -4.69
C ASP A 230 7.99 -4.55 -5.13
N PHE A 231 7.44 -3.46 -4.62
CA PHE A 231 6.05 -3.08 -4.90
C PHE A 231 5.80 -2.90 -6.41
N ARG A 232 6.66 -2.16 -7.10
CA ARG A 232 6.45 -1.83 -8.52
C ARG A 232 6.55 -3.09 -9.39
N LEU A 233 7.53 -3.94 -9.13
CA LEU A 233 7.78 -5.17 -9.89
C LEU A 233 6.80 -6.30 -9.54
N ASN A 234 6.64 -6.63 -8.26
CA ASN A 234 5.83 -7.76 -7.83
C ASN A 234 4.32 -7.48 -7.94
N CYS A 235 3.90 -6.21 -7.88
CA CYS A 235 2.49 -5.83 -8.02
C CYS A 235 2.12 -5.32 -9.41
N SER A 236 2.98 -5.50 -10.42
CA SER A 236 2.73 -5.07 -11.81
C SER A 236 2.24 -3.62 -11.92
N VAL A 237 2.83 -2.72 -11.12
CA VAL A 237 2.34 -1.35 -10.98
C VAL A 237 2.60 -0.58 -12.28
N THR A 238 1.55 0.06 -12.79
CA THR A 238 1.61 1.00 -13.89
C THR A 238 1.09 2.35 -13.41
N VAL A 239 1.93 3.37 -13.48
CA VAL A 239 1.58 4.73 -13.05
C VAL A 239 1.00 5.48 -14.24
N THR A 240 -0.19 6.07 -14.08
CA THR A 240 -0.80 6.89 -15.13
C THR A 240 -0.20 8.30 -15.15
N VAL A 241 -0.52 9.11 -16.16
CA VAL A 241 0.04 10.47 -16.27
C VAL A 241 -0.39 11.32 -15.07
N GLY A 242 0.60 11.78 -14.29
CA GLY A 242 0.37 12.56 -13.07
C GLY A 242 0.00 11.71 -11.84
N GLY A 243 0.11 10.39 -11.94
CA GLY A 243 0.12 9.50 -10.79
C GLY A 243 1.51 9.33 -10.19
N GLU A 244 1.55 8.72 -9.01
CA GLU A 244 2.76 8.48 -8.22
C GLU A 244 2.64 7.10 -7.55
N ALA A 245 3.75 6.40 -7.39
CA ALA A 245 3.77 5.11 -6.69
C ALA A 245 5.14 4.84 -6.08
N PRO A 246 5.24 4.48 -4.79
CA PRO A 246 6.54 4.35 -4.16
C PRO A 246 7.34 3.20 -4.77
N ASN A 247 8.65 3.38 -4.91
CA ASN A 247 9.59 2.32 -5.23
C ASN A 247 10.03 1.64 -3.93
N PHE A 248 9.23 0.67 -3.48
CA PHE A 248 9.37 0.06 -2.17
C PHE A 248 9.97 -1.35 -2.28
N THR A 249 11.25 -1.49 -1.95
CA THR A 249 11.99 -2.76 -2.00
C THR A 249 12.30 -3.28 -0.60
N VAL A 250 12.00 -4.56 -0.37
CA VAL A 250 12.24 -5.32 0.87
C VAL A 250 13.14 -6.51 0.56
N VAL A 251 14.28 -6.63 1.25
CA VAL A 251 15.28 -7.69 1.03
C VAL A 251 15.63 -8.37 2.34
N ASP A 252 15.66 -9.70 2.35
CA ASP A 252 16.02 -10.52 3.51
C ASP A 252 15.38 -10.08 4.84
N SER A 253 14.12 -9.63 4.81
CA SER A 253 13.46 -8.97 5.94
C SER A 253 12.16 -9.66 6.33
N HIS A 254 11.75 -9.49 7.58
CA HIS A 254 10.46 -9.97 8.09
C HIS A 254 9.45 -8.82 8.14
N VAL A 255 8.21 -9.07 7.70
CA VAL A 255 7.11 -8.10 7.70
C VAL A 255 5.88 -8.73 8.34
N ASP A 256 5.43 -8.15 9.46
CA ASP A 256 4.32 -8.68 10.25
C ASP A 256 2.96 -8.38 9.60
N LEU A 257 2.78 -7.21 8.98
CA LEU A 257 1.52 -6.79 8.36
C LEU A 257 1.75 -5.86 7.16
N TRP A 258 0.75 -5.80 6.27
CA TRP A 258 0.75 -4.99 5.06
C TRP A 258 -0.51 -4.14 4.97
N SER A 259 -0.36 -2.87 4.59
CA SER A 259 -1.45 -1.92 4.43
C SER A 259 -1.33 -1.20 3.09
N LEU A 260 -2.46 -0.92 2.47
CA LEU A 260 -2.53 -0.26 1.16
C LEU A 260 -3.45 0.96 1.22
N SER A 261 -3.01 2.08 0.65
CA SER A 261 -3.83 3.25 0.32
C SER A 261 -3.75 3.50 -1.19
N LEU A 262 -4.91 3.55 -1.85
CA LEU A 262 -5.01 3.77 -3.30
C LEU A 262 -5.91 4.98 -3.59
N GLU A 263 -5.40 5.93 -4.38
CA GLU A 263 -5.97 7.27 -4.50
C GLU A 263 -6.06 7.73 -5.97
N ASN A 264 -6.74 8.86 -6.24
CA ASN A 264 -6.71 9.56 -7.53
C ASN A 264 -7.00 8.71 -8.78
N ASN A 265 -8.12 7.97 -8.83
CA ASN A 265 -8.52 7.12 -9.97
C ASN A 265 -7.65 5.87 -10.17
N SER A 266 -7.12 5.29 -9.08
CA SER A 266 -6.40 4.02 -9.16
C SER A 266 -7.34 2.85 -9.52
N ASN A 267 -6.79 1.79 -10.12
CA ASN A 267 -7.50 0.55 -10.43
C ASN A 267 -6.66 -0.66 -9.99
N ALA A 268 -7.10 -1.37 -8.96
CA ALA A 268 -6.36 -2.51 -8.44
C ALA A 268 -7.15 -3.81 -8.47
N THR A 269 -6.46 -4.90 -8.79
CA THR A 269 -6.92 -6.25 -8.47
C THR A 269 -6.07 -6.83 -7.36
N ILE A 270 -6.69 -7.30 -6.28
CA ILE A 270 -6.01 -7.91 -5.15
C ILE A 270 -6.49 -9.35 -5.02
N SER A 271 -5.61 -10.33 -4.99
CA SER A 271 -5.98 -11.74 -4.87
C SER A 271 -5.14 -12.49 -3.85
N ASN A 272 -5.76 -13.47 -3.19
CA ASN A 272 -5.10 -14.45 -2.32
C ASN A 272 -4.17 -13.83 -1.25
N SER A 273 -4.50 -12.63 -0.79
CA SER A 273 -3.63 -11.81 0.05
C SER A 273 -4.16 -11.69 1.48
N SER A 274 -3.28 -11.35 2.42
CA SER A 274 -3.60 -11.04 3.81
C SER A 274 -3.05 -9.66 4.14
N LEU A 275 -3.94 -8.70 4.35
CA LEU A 275 -3.61 -7.30 4.61
C LEU A 275 -4.19 -6.87 5.96
N ASP A 276 -3.70 -5.77 6.51
CA ASP A 276 -4.21 -5.18 7.74
C ASP A 276 -5.23 -4.09 7.45
N PHE A 277 -4.84 -3.14 6.61
CA PHE A 277 -5.71 -2.08 6.14
C PHE A 277 -5.76 -1.98 4.62
N ILE A 278 -6.94 -1.61 4.12
CA ILE A 278 -7.11 -1.08 2.77
C ILE A 278 -7.87 0.23 2.86
N PHE A 279 -7.26 1.31 2.37
CA PHE A 279 -7.90 2.59 2.19
C PHE A 279 -8.03 2.87 0.69
N ILE A 280 -9.22 3.27 0.24
CA ILE A 280 -9.44 3.70 -1.14
C ILE A 280 -10.14 5.05 -1.18
N TYR A 281 -9.62 5.94 -2.02
CA TYR A 281 -10.03 7.34 -2.11
C TYR A 281 -10.42 7.73 -3.55
N ASP A 282 -11.06 8.89 -3.68
CA ASP A 282 -11.47 9.52 -4.94
C ASP A 282 -12.31 8.60 -5.83
N SER A 283 -11.95 8.43 -7.11
CA SER A 283 -12.64 7.53 -8.05
C SER A 283 -11.94 6.17 -8.18
N THR A 284 -11.21 5.74 -7.14
CA THR A 284 -10.46 4.47 -7.15
C THR A 284 -11.40 3.27 -7.20
N ILE A 285 -11.03 2.26 -7.99
CA ILE A 285 -11.77 1.00 -8.11
C ILE A 285 -10.86 -0.16 -7.69
N VAL A 286 -11.32 -0.98 -6.75
CA VAL A 286 -10.59 -2.17 -6.30
C VAL A 286 -11.46 -3.41 -6.40
N SER A 287 -10.93 -4.47 -7.02
CA SER A 287 -11.52 -5.81 -7.01
C SER A 287 -10.65 -6.76 -6.19
N ALA A 288 -11.14 -7.24 -5.07
CA ALA A 288 -10.45 -8.10 -4.13
C ALA A 288 -11.04 -9.52 -4.11
N TYR A 289 -10.19 -10.54 -4.27
CA TYR A 289 -10.59 -11.95 -4.32
C TYR A 289 -9.84 -12.77 -3.27
N ASN A 290 -10.55 -13.59 -2.50
CA ASN A 290 -9.93 -14.44 -1.46
C ASN A 290 -9.03 -13.63 -0.51
N LEU A 291 -9.47 -12.43 -0.14
CA LEU A 291 -8.72 -11.48 0.66
C LEU A 291 -9.07 -11.65 2.14
N THR A 292 -8.06 -11.67 2.99
CA THR A 292 -8.23 -11.52 4.44
C THR A 292 -7.73 -10.14 4.86
N VAL A 293 -8.60 -9.32 5.44
CA VAL A 293 -8.23 -8.03 6.03
C VAL A 293 -8.36 -8.12 7.54
N THR A 294 -7.26 -8.03 8.28
CA THR A 294 -7.27 -8.25 9.74
C THR A 294 -7.95 -7.12 10.49
N TYR A 295 -7.83 -5.88 10.01
CA TYR A 295 -8.44 -4.73 10.64
C TYR A 295 -9.57 -4.14 9.81
N ALA A 296 -9.30 -3.31 8.80
CA ALA A 296 -10.37 -2.55 8.15
C ALA A 296 -10.17 -2.31 6.66
N ILE A 297 -11.31 -2.31 5.95
CA ILE A 297 -11.45 -1.74 4.61
C ILE A 297 -12.18 -0.41 4.77
N ARG A 298 -11.64 0.66 4.19
CA ARG A 298 -12.26 2.00 4.19
C ARG A 298 -12.37 2.55 2.77
N SER A 299 -13.59 2.85 2.37
CA SER A 299 -13.93 3.46 1.08
C SER A 299 -14.36 4.89 1.29
N TYR A 300 -13.74 5.85 0.59
CA TYR A 300 -14.04 7.28 0.68
C TYR A 300 -14.47 7.87 -0.66
N GLN A 301 -15.10 9.05 -0.63
CA GLN A 301 -15.46 9.84 -1.81
C GLN A 301 -16.26 9.06 -2.86
N ASN A 302 -15.81 8.92 -4.11
CA ASN A 302 -16.56 8.25 -5.19
C ASN A 302 -15.99 6.85 -5.51
N SER A 303 -15.29 6.25 -4.54
CA SER A 303 -14.55 5.01 -4.76
C SER A 303 -15.47 3.79 -4.80
N ARG A 304 -14.98 2.71 -5.41
CA ARG A 304 -15.70 1.44 -5.49
C ARG A 304 -14.83 0.27 -5.05
N PHE A 305 -15.30 -0.49 -4.07
CA PHE A 305 -14.63 -1.69 -3.59
C PHE A 305 -15.49 -2.93 -3.84
N TYR A 306 -14.96 -3.94 -4.52
CA TYR A 306 -15.62 -5.21 -4.75
C TYR A 306 -14.86 -6.31 -4.01
N ALA A 307 -15.47 -6.89 -2.97
CA ALA A 307 -14.91 -7.97 -2.18
C ALA A 307 -15.57 -9.31 -2.59
N TYR A 308 -14.77 -10.27 -3.05
CA TYR A 308 -15.23 -11.60 -3.45
C TYR A 308 -14.58 -12.65 -2.55
N ASN A 309 -15.39 -13.51 -1.93
CA ASN A 309 -14.88 -14.62 -1.08
C ASN A 309 -13.88 -14.15 -0.01
N SER A 310 -14.14 -12.97 0.57
CA SER A 310 -13.19 -12.25 1.40
C SER A 310 -13.72 -12.09 2.82
N SER A 311 -12.84 -11.80 3.75
CA SER A 311 -13.21 -11.51 5.14
C SER A 311 -12.50 -10.25 5.64
N THR A 312 -13.24 -9.39 6.34
CA THR A 312 -12.68 -8.24 7.07
C THR A 312 -13.30 -8.15 8.45
N ASN A 313 -12.60 -7.56 9.41
CA ASN A 313 -13.22 -7.24 10.69
C ASN A 313 -14.15 -6.02 10.55
N TYR A 314 -13.66 -4.94 9.93
CA TYR A 314 -14.42 -3.73 9.70
C TYR A 314 -14.54 -3.38 8.21
N ALA A 315 -15.74 -3.00 7.78
CA ALA A 315 -16.04 -2.48 6.46
C ALA A 315 -16.68 -1.09 6.59
N TYR A 316 -15.93 -0.05 6.26
CA TYR A 316 -16.37 1.34 6.37
C TYR A 316 -16.55 1.96 4.98
N SER A 317 -17.68 2.63 4.79
CA SER A 317 -18.03 3.34 3.56
C SER A 317 -18.40 4.79 3.91
N TYR A 318 -17.82 5.77 3.24
CA TYR A 318 -17.99 7.21 3.50
C TYR A 318 -18.34 7.98 2.21
N ASP A 319 -18.86 9.21 2.35
CA ASP A 319 -19.20 10.11 1.24
C ASP A 319 -20.16 9.49 0.21
N ASN A 320 -19.73 9.26 -1.03
CA ASN A 320 -20.51 8.68 -2.13
C ASN A 320 -19.98 7.30 -2.55
N SER A 321 -19.19 6.65 -1.69
CA SER A 321 -18.49 5.41 -2.06
C SER A 321 -19.44 4.22 -2.10
N GLU A 322 -19.07 3.21 -2.89
CA GLU A 322 -19.85 1.99 -3.06
C GLU A 322 -19.00 0.76 -2.74
N MET A 323 -19.45 -0.04 -1.77
CA MET A 323 -18.83 -1.31 -1.43
C MET A 323 -19.75 -2.46 -1.84
N TRP A 324 -19.20 -3.47 -2.50
CA TRP A 324 -19.89 -4.69 -2.91
C TRP A 324 -19.25 -5.87 -2.19
N VAL A 325 -19.98 -6.45 -1.24
CA VAL A 325 -19.50 -7.56 -0.40
C VAL A 325 -20.15 -8.84 -0.90
N ILE A 326 -19.42 -9.59 -1.71
CA ILE A 326 -19.92 -10.73 -2.50
C ILE A 326 -19.37 -12.02 -1.90
N ASN A 327 -20.26 -12.86 -1.36
CA ASN A 327 -19.88 -14.06 -0.59
C ASN A 327 -18.75 -13.77 0.41
N SER A 328 -18.86 -12.65 1.11
CA SER A 328 -17.79 -12.12 1.94
C SER A 328 -18.34 -11.77 3.32
N MET A 329 -17.49 -11.84 4.33
CA MET A 329 -17.88 -11.59 5.72
C MET A 329 -17.24 -10.30 6.22
N ALA A 330 -18.05 -9.43 6.83
CA ALA A 330 -17.58 -8.30 7.62
C ALA A 330 -18.20 -8.40 9.01
N ASN A 331 -17.39 -8.39 10.08
CA ASN A 331 -17.92 -8.47 11.45
C ASN A 331 -18.69 -7.20 11.83
N TYR A 332 -18.24 -6.06 11.33
CA TYR A 332 -18.86 -4.76 11.53
C TYR A 332 -18.88 -3.97 10.23
N GLY A 333 -20.02 -3.39 9.90
CA GLY A 333 -20.21 -2.53 8.75
C GLY A 333 -20.78 -1.18 9.18
N GLU A 334 -20.21 -0.09 8.70
CA GLU A 334 -20.72 1.26 8.91
C GLU A 334 -20.69 2.05 7.60
N ASN A 335 -21.79 2.74 7.31
CA ASN A 335 -21.92 3.61 6.16
C ASN A 335 -22.21 5.02 6.67
N GLN A 336 -21.49 6.02 6.18
CA GLN A 336 -21.74 7.44 6.46
C GLN A 336 -22.15 8.17 5.18
N ASP A 337 -22.79 9.32 5.34
CA ASP A 337 -23.24 10.19 4.24
C ASP A 337 -24.13 9.48 3.19
N GLN A 338 -23.77 9.54 1.91
CA GLN A 338 -24.50 8.95 0.78
C GLN A 338 -23.94 7.58 0.36
N SER A 339 -22.98 7.05 1.12
CA SER A 339 -22.30 5.80 0.82
C SER A 339 -23.24 4.61 0.89
N ARG A 340 -22.89 3.57 0.13
CA ARG A 340 -23.72 2.36 0.00
C ARG A 340 -22.85 1.13 0.12
N THR A 341 -23.36 0.15 0.84
CA THR A 341 -22.79 -1.20 0.86
C THR A 341 -23.84 -2.18 0.38
N TYR A 342 -23.50 -2.97 -0.63
CA TYR A 342 -24.33 -4.02 -1.21
C TYR A 342 -23.84 -5.37 -0.71
N ILE A 343 -24.74 -6.15 -0.08
CA ILE A 343 -24.46 -7.52 0.34
C ILE A 343 -24.98 -8.45 -0.75
N CYS A 344 -24.11 -9.29 -1.29
CA CYS A 344 -24.38 -10.11 -2.46
C CYS A 344 -23.98 -11.56 -2.25
N TRP A 345 -24.67 -12.46 -2.94
CA TRP A 345 -24.43 -13.89 -2.86
C TRP A 345 -24.39 -14.52 -4.25
N TYR A 346 -23.73 -15.67 -4.35
CA TYR A 346 -23.77 -16.47 -5.56
C TYR A 346 -25.05 -17.28 -5.63
N LEU A 347 -25.65 -17.30 -6.82
CA LEU A 347 -26.67 -18.27 -7.17
C LEU A 347 -26.18 -19.09 -8.36
N ASP A 348 -26.03 -20.40 -8.15
CA ASP A 348 -25.73 -21.35 -9.22
C ASP A 348 -27.04 -22.02 -9.67
N ALA A 349 -27.49 -21.73 -10.88
CA ALA A 349 -28.71 -22.29 -11.47
C ALA A 349 -28.35 -23.40 -12.47
N HIS A 350 -28.81 -24.61 -12.20
CA HIS A 350 -28.60 -25.79 -13.02
C HIS A 350 -29.87 -26.10 -13.82
N VAL A 351 -29.79 -26.10 -15.15
CA VAL A 351 -30.93 -26.41 -16.02
C VAL A 351 -30.81 -27.84 -16.48
N VAL A 352 -31.83 -28.64 -16.19
CA VAL A 352 -31.91 -30.05 -16.58
C VAL A 352 -33.21 -30.34 -17.30
N ASP A 353 -33.22 -31.39 -18.09
CA ASP A 353 -34.42 -31.90 -18.75
C ASP A 353 -35.19 -32.88 -17.83
N MET A 354 -36.27 -33.50 -18.33
CA MET A 354 -37.10 -34.43 -17.55
C MET A 354 -36.34 -35.72 -17.13
N ASN A 355 -35.23 -36.06 -17.79
CA ASN A 355 -34.37 -37.18 -17.43
C ASN A 355 -33.23 -36.78 -16.48
N SER A 356 -33.19 -35.52 -16.05
CA SER A 356 -32.07 -34.92 -15.30
C SER A 356 -30.78 -34.78 -16.12
N ASP A 357 -30.86 -34.76 -17.45
CA ASP A 357 -29.73 -34.48 -18.33
C ASP A 357 -29.51 -32.96 -18.45
N ASP A 358 -28.23 -32.54 -18.50
CA ASP A 358 -27.84 -31.13 -18.57
C ASP A 358 -28.35 -30.44 -19.84
N VAL A 359 -29.00 -29.28 -19.72
CA VAL A 359 -29.50 -28.49 -20.86
C VAL A 359 -28.55 -27.33 -21.17
N PRO A 360 -27.59 -27.50 -22.10
CA PRO A 360 -26.67 -26.43 -22.43
C PRO A 360 -27.35 -25.31 -23.20
N TYR A 361 -26.86 -24.08 -23.01
CA TYR A 361 -27.34 -22.88 -23.69
C TYR A 361 -28.80 -22.50 -23.40
N ALA A 362 -29.43 -23.08 -22.37
CA ALA A 362 -30.69 -22.56 -21.84
C ALA A 362 -30.51 -21.11 -21.40
N ASN A 363 -31.45 -20.24 -21.74
CA ASN A 363 -31.43 -18.86 -21.29
C ASN A 363 -31.98 -18.80 -19.86
N VAL A 364 -31.13 -18.41 -18.90
CA VAL A 364 -31.47 -18.30 -17.49
C VAL A 364 -31.52 -16.83 -17.09
N THR A 365 -32.68 -16.37 -16.64
CA THR A 365 -32.91 -14.99 -16.19
C THR A 365 -33.22 -14.96 -14.71
N ALA A 366 -32.61 -14.05 -13.96
CA ALA A 366 -33.02 -13.72 -12.60
C ALA A 366 -33.80 -12.41 -12.62
N ASN A 367 -35.04 -12.41 -12.12
CA ASN A 367 -35.94 -11.27 -12.12
C ASN A 367 -36.21 -10.78 -10.70
N TYR A 368 -36.27 -9.46 -10.52
CA TYR A 368 -36.78 -8.84 -9.30
C TYR A 368 -38.28 -9.14 -9.11
N GLN A 369 -38.81 -8.94 -7.90
CA GLN A 369 -40.24 -9.16 -7.60
C GLN A 369 -41.21 -8.37 -8.50
N ASN A 370 -40.77 -7.25 -9.06
CA ASN A 370 -41.57 -6.44 -9.99
C ASN A 370 -41.53 -6.97 -11.44
N GLY A 371 -40.90 -8.12 -11.69
CA GLY A 371 -40.75 -8.74 -13.00
C GLY A 371 -39.62 -8.17 -13.87
N THR A 372 -38.88 -7.17 -13.39
CA THR A 372 -37.75 -6.59 -14.13
C THR A 372 -36.58 -7.57 -14.10
N VAL A 373 -35.96 -7.81 -15.25
CA VAL A 373 -34.78 -8.67 -15.36
C VAL A 373 -33.61 -8.01 -14.65
N ALA A 374 -33.06 -8.68 -13.64
CA ALA A 374 -31.81 -8.27 -12.97
C ALA A 374 -30.60 -8.73 -13.78
N TYR A 375 -30.59 -10.00 -14.20
CA TYR A 375 -29.51 -10.62 -14.98
C TYR A 375 -30.06 -11.67 -15.95
N SER A 376 -29.33 -11.91 -17.05
CA SER A 376 -29.64 -12.93 -18.06
C SER A 376 -28.35 -13.55 -18.57
N TYR A 377 -28.20 -14.87 -18.41
CA TYR A 377 -27.06 -15.64 -18.89
C TYR A 377 -27.52 -16.86 -19.68
N LEU A 378 -26.64 -17.39 -20.53
CA LEU A 378 -26.83 -18.72 -21.10
C LEU A 378 -26.17 -19.74 -20.18
N ALA A 379 -26.86 -20.85 -19.95
CA ALA A 379 -26.28 -22.03 -19.31
C ALA A 379 -25.07 -22.52 -20.13
N ASP A 380 -24.02 -22.94 -19.44
CA ASP A 380 -22.81 -23.47 -20.05
C ASP A 380 -23.03 -24.88 -20.64
N ALA A 381 -21.94 -25.55 -21.04
CA ALA A 381 -22.01 -26.88 -21.65
C ALA A 381 -22.54 -27.99 -20.71
N VAL A 382 -22.58 -27.75 -19.41
CA VAL A 382 -23.07 -28.65 -18.37
C VAL A 382 -24.36 -28.11 -17.72
N GLY A 383 -25.05 -27.18 -18.39
CA GLY A 383 -26.34 -26.69 -17.97
C GLY A 383 -26.31 -25.66 -16.82
N TRP A 384 -25.15 -25.09 -16.49
CA TRP A 384 -25.02 -24.17 -15.36
C TRP A 384 -24.97 -22.70 -15.76
N ALA A 385 -25.67 -21.86 -15.02
CA ALA A 385 -25.57 -20.40 -15.07
C ALA A 385 -25.32 -19.85 -13.66
N LYS A 386 -24.33 -18.95 -13.53
CA LYS A 386 -23.95 -18.35 -12.24
C LYS A 386 -24.30 -16.88 -12.19
N PHE A 387 -24.95 -16.46 -11.10
CA PHE A 387 -25.35 -15.08 -10.85
C PHE A 387 -24.69 -14.51 -9.58
N ILE A 388 -24.55 -13.19 -9.54
CA ILE A 388 -24.27 -12.42 -8.33
C ILE A 388 -25.52 -11.59 -8.04
N LEU A 389 -26.28 -11.98 -7.03
CA LEU A 389 -27.55 -11.36 -6.70
C LEU A 389 -27.44 -10.58 -5.39
N VAL A 390 -28.06 -9.39 -5.36
CA VAL A 390 -28.04 -8.51 -4.18
C VAL A 390 -29.08 -8.98 -3.19
N GLN A 391 -28.68 -9.28 -1.96
CA GLN A 391 -29.61 -9.52 -0.84
C GLN A 391 -30.25 -8.21 -0.39
N LEU A 392 -29.38 -7.25 -0.05
CA LEU A 392 -29.75 -5.97 0.51
C LEU A 392 -28.70 -4.92 0.19
N MET A 393 -29.11 -3.67 0.27
CA MET A 393 -28.23 -2.50 0.30
C MET A 393 -28.39 -1.82 1.65
N THR A 394 -27.28 -1.44 2.27
CA THR A 394 -27.24 -0.62 3.49
C THR A 394 -26.66 0.74 3.17
N ASN A 395 -27.23 1.79 3.78
CA ASN A 395 -26.61 3.12 3.83
C ASN A 395 -26.65 3.65 5.27
N ASN A 396 -26.25 4.91 5.47
CA ASN A 396 -26.23 5.53 6.81
C ASN A 396 -27.61 5.59 7.51
N THR A 397 -28.71 5.56 6.74
CA THR A 397 -30.06 5.78 7.29
C THR A 397 -30.88 4.51 7.49
N SER A 398 -30.64 3.46 6.69
CA SER A 398 -31.55 2.32 6.60
C SER A 398 -30.91 1.12 5.90
N VAL A 399 -31.58 -0.02 6.05
CA VAL A 399 -31.30 -1.27 5.34
C VAL A 399 -32.44 -1.52 4.35
N TYR A 400 -32.11 -1.75 3.09
CA TYR A 400 -33.05 -1.92 1.99
C TYR A 400 -32.92 -3.34 1.41
N PRO A 401 -33.79 -4.28 1.80
CA PRO A 401 -33.81 -5.61 1.21
C PRO A 401 -34.32 -5.54 -0.24
N TYR A 402 -33.71 -6.32 -1.14
CA TYR A 402 -34.17 -6.44 -2.54
C TYR A 402 -35.29 -7.47 -2.71
N GLY A 403 -35.49 -8.34 -1.71
CA GLY A 403 -36.50 -9.39 -1.72
C GLY A 403 -36.08 -10.61 -2.54
N ASP A 404 -37.05 -11.49 -2.78
CA ASP A 404 -36.82 -12.75 -3.51
C ASP A 404 -36.66 -12.51 -5.01
N TYR A 405 -35.84 -13.35 -5.64
CA TYR A 405 -35.66 -13.38 -7.09
C TYR A 405 -36.48 -14.50 -7.70
N THR A 406 -37.13 -14.24 -8.84
CA THR A 406 -37.70 -15.30 -9.69
C THR A 406 -36.67 -15.66 -10.75
N VAL A 407 -36.15 -16.88 -10.69
CA VAL A 407 -35.19 -17.43 -11.65
C VAL A 407 -35.97 -18.22 -12.68
N ILE A 408 -35.78 -17.94 -13.96
CA ILE A 408 -36.49 -18.58 -15.07
C ILE A 408 -35.47 -19.14 -16.05
N ALA A 409 -35.53 -20.43 -16.34
CA ALA A 409 -34.79 -21.05 -17.43
C ALA A 409 -35.73 -21.25 -18.62
N THR A 410 -35.26 -20.92 -19.82
CA THR A 410 -35.99 -21.19 -21.07
C THR A 410 -35.08 -21.87 -22.09
N TYR A 411 -35.61 -22.88 -22.78
CA TYR A 411 -34.96 -23.53 -23.91
C TYR A 411 -36.01 -23.90 -24.95
N ALA A 412 -35.86 -23.38 -26.16
CA ALA A 412 -36.90 -23.44 -27.20
C ALA A 412 -38.27 -22.94 -26.66
N SER A 413 -39.29 -23.82 -26.63
CA SER A 413 -40.63 -23.51 -26.11
C SER A 413 -40.83 -23.90 -24.64
N HIS A 414 -39.84 -24.49 -23.99
CA HIS A 414 -39.93 -24.99 -22.62
C HIS A 414 -39.42 -23.95 -21.64
N SER A 415 -40.04 -23.91 -20.45
CA SER A 415 -39.59 -23.05 -19.36
C SER A 415 -39.78 -23.70 -18.01
N ALA A 416 -38.90 -23.34 -17.07
CA ALA A 416 -39.00 -23.68 -15.67
C ALA A 416 -38.68 -22.44 -14.85
N ASN A 417 -39.23 -22.35 -13.64
CA ASN A 417 -38.92 -21.24 -12.75
C ASN A 417 -38.86 -21.68 -11.28
N ALA A 418 -38.15 -20.88 -10.48
CA ALA A 418 -38.08 -21.01 -9.04
C ALA A 418 -37.96 -19.62 -8.40
N THR A 419 -38.49 -19.47 -7.18
CA THR A 419 -38.31 -18.26 -6.37
C THR A 419 -37.24 -18.51 -5.32
N ILE A 420 -36.24 -17.64 -5.24
CA ILE A 420 -35.06 -17.78 -4.38
C ILE A 420 -34.87 -16.50 -3.56
N ASP A 421 -34.90 -16.63 -2.24
CA ASP A 421 -34.37 -15.66 -1.29
C ASP A 421 -32.83 -15.75 -1.27
N MET A 422 -32.11 -14.63 -1.42
CA MET A 422 -30.65 -14.61 -1.38
C MET A 422 -30.12 -14.25 0.01
N THR A 423 -30.14 -15.21 0.94
CA THR A 423 -29.59 -15.07 2.30
C THR A 423 -28.19 -15.64 2.49
N GLU A 424 -27.74 -16.44 1.53
CA GLU A 424 -26.45 -17.13 1.47
C GLU A 424 -26.20 -17.54 0.01
N ASN A 425 -25.05 -18.16 -0.28
CA ASN A 425 -24.88 -18.80 -1.58
C ASN A 425 -25.88 -19.94 -1.74
N LYS A 426 -26.57 -19.99 -2.88
CA LYS A 426 -27.59 -21.00 -3.14
C LYS A 426 -27.35 -21.67 -4.49
N GLN A 427 -27.89 -22.88 -4.57
CA GLN A 427 -28.00 -23.64 -5.80
C GLN A 427 -29.48 -23.92 -6.06
N VAL A 428 -29.90 -23.85 -7.32
CA VAL A 428 -31.26 -24.24 -7.74
C VAL A 428 -31.19 -25.09 -9.00
N THR A 429 -31.96 -26.18 -9.03
CA THR A 429 -32.16 -26.99 -10.24
C THR A 429 -33.50 -26.64 -10.88
N LEU A 430 -33.46 -26.25 -12.15
CA LEU A 430 -34.61 -25.84 -12.97
C LEU A 430 -34.87 -26.94 -14.00
N MET A 431 -35.84 -27.81 -13.70
CA MET A 431 -36.22 -28.92 -14.58
C MET A 431 -37.22 -28.45 -15.64
N LEU A 432 -36.84 -28.52 -16.92
CA LEU A 432 -37.71 -28.22 -18.04
C LEU A 432 -38.71 -29.37 -18.25
N GLU A 433 -39.92 -29.22 -17.71
CA GLU A 433 -40.98 -30.22 -17.89
C GLU A 433 -41.31 -30.42 -19.38
N ASP A 434 -41.61 -31.66 -19.73
CA ASP A 434 -41.90 -32.14 -21.09
C ASP A 434 -40.79 -31.89 -22.12
N PHE A 435 -39.58 -31.53 -21.68
CA PHE A 435 -38.40 -31.47 -22.53
C PHE A 435 -37.51 -32.67 -22.23
N VAL A 436 -37.04 -33.33 -23.29
CA VAL A 436 -35.97 -34.31 -23.24
C VAL A 436 -35.00 -33.90 -24.35
N ILE A 437 -33.73 -33.71 -23.98
CA ILE A 437 -32.69 -33.44 -24.98
C ILE A 437 -32.63 -34.67 -25.88
N PRO A 438 -32.77 -34.51 -27.19
CA PRO A 438 -32.59 -35.65 -28.07
C PRO A 438 -31.16 -36.16 -27.88
N GLU A 439 -31.03 -37.36 -27.31
CA GLU A 439 -29.77 -38.09 -27.36
C GLU A 439 -29.49 -38.43 -28.83
N PHE A 440 -28.85 -37.50 -29.54
CA PHE A 440 -28.26 -37.84 -30.81
C PHE A 440 -27.17 -38.84 -30.50
N SER A 441 -27.39 -40.10 -30.87
CA SER A 441 -26.35 -41.13 -30.75
C SER A 441 -25.04 -40.55 -31.30
N GLN A 442 -23.92 -40.83 -30.64
CA GLN A 442 -22.62 -40.30 -31.07
C GLN A 442 -22.35 -40.57 -32.57
N PHE A 443 -22.92 -41.65 -33.12
CA PHE A 443 -22.90 -41.95 -34.55
C PHE A 443 -23.52 -40.86 -35.42
N PHE A 444 -24.61 -40.23 -35.00
CA PHE A 444 -25.26 -39.17 -35.77
C PHE A 444 -24.43 -37.88 -35.78
N ILE A 445 -23.88 -37.47 -34.63
CA ILE A 445 -23.00 -36.30 -34.53
C ILE A 445 -21.73 -36.52 -35.36
N ILE A 446 -21.10 -37.69 -35.22
CA ILE A 446 -19.91 -38.05 -36.01
C ILE A 446 -20.25 -38.06 -37.51
N SER A 447 -21.40 -38.61 -37.90
CA SER A 447 -21.83 -38.61 -39.31
C SER A 447 -22.04 -37.18 -39.83
N LEU A 448 -22.67 -36.30 -39.04
CA LEU A 448 -22.88 -34.91 -39.42
C LEU A 448 -21.57 -34.15 -39.56
N LEU A 449 -20.61 -34.37 -38.65
CA LEU A 449 -19.27 -33.79 -38.73
C LEU A 449 -18.48 -34.31 -39.94
N ILE A 450 -18.57 -35.60 -40.24
CA ILE A 450 -17.93 -36.18 -41.44
C ILE A 450 -18.53 -35.55 -42.70
N ILE A 451 -19.86 -35.42 -42.78
CA ILE A 451 -20.54 -34.84 -43.94
C ILE A 451 -20.16 -33.37 -44.11
N THR A 452 -20.19 -32.56 -43.04
CA THR A 452 -19.83 -31.14 -43.12
C THR A 452 -18.35 -30.95 -43.50
N THR A 453 -17.46 -31.78 -42.96
CA THR A 453 -16.02 -31.77 -43.31
C THR A 453 -15.81 -32.15 -44.77
N LEU A 454 -16.48 -33.20 -45.27
CA LEU A 454 -16.42 -33.60 -46.67
C LEU A 454 -16.97 -32.53 -47.61
N LEU A 455 -18.07 -31.87 -47.24
CA LEU A 455 -18.65 -30.76 -47.99
C LEU A 455 -17.69 -29.55 -48.02
N ALA A 456 -17.04 -29.23 -46.91
CA ALA A 456 -16.04 -28.16 -46.86
C ALA A 456 -14.82 -28.47 -47.74
N ILE A 457 -14.32 -29.72 -47.72
CA ILE A 457 -13.19 -30.17 -48.55
C ILE A 457 -13.55 -30.11 -50.05
N THR A 458 -14.73 -30.60 -50.42
CA THR A 458 -15.19 -30.58 -51.82
C THR A 458 -15.43 -29.16 -52.32
N TYR A 459 -16.01 -28.29 -51.50
CA TYR A 459 -16.15 -26.86 -51.80
C TYR A 459 -14.79 -26.18 -52.00
N LYS A 460 -13.83 -26.41 -51.09
CA LYS A 460 -12.46 -25.87 -51.20
C LYS A 460 -11.73 -26.38 -52.45
N ARG A 461 -11.86 -27.68 -52.79
CA ARG A 461 -11.29 -28.25 -54.02
C ARG A 461 -11.90 -27.62 -55.28
N LYS A 462 -13.22 -27.43 -55.32
CA LYS A 462 -13.90 -26.78 -56.46
C LYS A 462 -13.44 -25.33 -56.63
N HIS A 463 -13.28 -24.59 -55.53
CA HIS A 463 -12.78 -23.22 -55.56
C HIS A 463 -11.32 -23.12 -56.05
N LEU A 464 -10.43 -24.02 -55.62
CA LEU A 464 -9.03 -24.06 -56.06
C LEU A 464 -8.86 -24.45 -57.54
N LEU A 465 -9.81 -25.17 -58.13
CA LEU A 465 -9.82 -25.48 -59.56
C LEU A 465 -10.26 -24.28 -60.41
N HIS A 466 -11.02 -23.35 -59.85
CA HIS A 466 -11.43 -22.13 -60.57
C HIS A 466 -10.41 -20.99 -60.50
N THR A 467 -9.50 -20.98 -59.53
CA THR A 467 -8.44 -19.96 -59.42
C THR A 467 -7.14 -20.32 -60.15
N LYS A 468 -7.10 -21.42 -60.89
CA LYS A 468 -5.93 -21.87 -61.69
C LYS A 468 -6.09 -21.67 -63.22
N ASN A 469 -7.17 -21.02 -63.64
CA ASN A 469 -7.33 -20.45 -64.98
C ASN A 469 -7.26 -18.92 -64.87
#